data_AF-A0A0P0R8J7-F1
#
_entry.id   AF-A0A0P0R8J7-F1
#
_cell.length_a   1.000
_cell.length_b   1.000
_cell.length_c   1.000
_cell.angle_alpha   90.00
_cell.angle_beta   90.00
_cell.angle_gamma   90.00
#
_symmetry.space_group_name_H-M   'P 1'
#
loop_
_entity.id
_entity.type
_entity.pdbx_description
1 polymer ?
#
loop_
_entity_poly.entity_id
_entity_poly.type
_entity_poly.pdbx_seq_one_letter_code
_entity_poly.pdbx_strand_id
1 'polypeptide(L)'
;MTAHDKATSDRIAHLAAIVLKRANASDIEKELAGSALAQHHTSKHTSTRIGKVAGHVLGDPHACAEARELAGSVLAQVREHERASMER
;
A
#
# COMPACT_ATOMS: atom_id res chain seq x y z
N MET A 1 13.32 5.78 -21.36
CA MET A 1 13.05 5.36 -19.96
C MET A 1 11.74 5.97 -19.54
N THR A 2 10.64 5.25 -19.69
CA THR A 2 9.33 5.66 -19.16
C THR A 2 8.62 4.39 -18.74
N ALA A 3 9.04 3.84 -17.61
CA ALA A 3 8.28 2.80 -16.94
C ALA A 3 7.04 3.48 -16.34
N HIS A 4 6.00 3.62 -17.15
CA HIS A 4 4.64 3.84 -16.68
C HIS A 4 4.07 2.51 -16.18
N ASP A 5 4.84 1.80 -15.36
CA ASP A 5 4.35 0.63 -14.65
C ASP A 5 3.46 1.14 -13.52
N LYS A 6 2.19 0.75 -13.57
CA LYS A 6 1.17 0.97 -12.54
C LYS A 6 1.48 0.21 -11.23
N ALA A 7 2.75 -0.13 -11.00
CA ALA A 7 3.26 -0.55 -9.71
C ALA A 7 3.23 0.64 -8.73
N THR A 8 3.20 0.35 -7.42
CA THR A 8 3.40 1.33 -6.33
C THR A 8 4.38 2.41 -6.79
N SER A 9 3.90 3.59 -7.19
CA SER A 9 4.80 4.58 -7.80
C SER A 9 5.92 4.87 -6.81
N ASP A 10 7.13 5.17 -7.27
CA ASP A 10 8.28 5.42 -6.37
C ASP A 10 7.93 6.38 -5.23
N ARG A 11 7.02 7.33 -5.49
CA ARG A 11 6.40 8.20 -4.49
C ARG A 11 5.73 7.46 -3.32
N ILE A 12 4.90 6.45 -3.58
CA ILE A 12 4.23 5.65 -2.54
C ILE A 12 5.23 4.76 -1.80
N ALA A 13 6.19 4.16 -2.50
CA ALA A 13 7.26 3.39 -1.86
C ALA A 13 8.11 4.27 -0.93
N HIS A 14 8.39 5.50 -1.36
CA HIS A 14 9.07 6.50 -0.55
C HIS A 14 8.24 6.92 0.66
N LEU A 15 6.94 7.18 0.49
CA LEU A 15 6.02 7.46 1.59
C LEU A 15 5.95 6.31 2.59
N ALA A 16 5.87 5.06 2.13
CA ALA A 16 5.93 3.88 2.97
C ALA A 16 7.23 3.85 3.80
N ALA A 17 8.37 4.12 3.17
CA ALA A 17 9.66 4.16 3.85
C ALA A 17 9.72 5.27 4.92
N ILE A 18 9.11 6.44 4.66
CA ILE A 18 8.99 7.52 5.64
C ILE A 18 8.13 7.08 6.83
N VAL A 19 6.95 6.48 6.57
CA VAL A 19 6.05 5.99 7.62
C VAL A 19 6.72 4.92 8.49
N LEU A 20 7.48 4.00 7.89
CA LEU A 20 8.28 3.01 8.65
C LEU A 20 9.37 3.66 9.51
N LYS A 21 9.96 4.77 9.05
CA LYS A 21 10.95 5.53 9.81
C LYS A 21 10.34 6.41 10.91
N ARG A 22 9.04 6.70 10.87
CA ARG A 22 8.38 7.53 11.88
C ARG A 22 8.23 6.75 13.18
N ALA A 23 8.86 7.27 14.23
CA ALA A 23 8.75 6.69 15.58
C ALA A 23 7.31 6.72 16.12
N ASN A 24 6.52 7.72 15.70
CA ASN A 24 5.13 7.93 16.10
C ASN A 24 4.09 7.28 15.19
N ALA A 25 4.51 6.57 14.13
CA ALA A 25 3.57 5.85 13.29
C ALA A 25 2.98 4.65 14.06
N SER A 26 1.67 4.48 13.92
CA SER A 26 0.93 3.35 14.45
C SER A 26 1.49 2.04 13.89
N ASP A 27 1.39 0.96 14.66
CA ASP A 27 1.69 -0.40 14.19
C ASP A 27 0.93 -0.72 12.89
N ILE A 28 -0.32 -0.22 12.80
CA ILE A 28 -1.19 -0.37 11.64
C ILE A 28 -0.59 0.33 10.41
N GLU A 29 -0.09 1.55 10.57
CA GLU A 29 0.52 2.32 9.48
C GLU A 29 1.83 1.67 9.00
N LYS A 30 2.63 1.16 9.94
CA LYS A 30 3.86 0.42 9.65
C LYS A 30 3.57 -0.88 8.92
N GLU A 31 2.54 -1.63 9.31
CA GLU A 31 2.10 -2.82 8.59
C GLU A 31 1.64 -2.47 7.16
N LEU A 32 0.87 -1.40 6.99
CA LEU A 32 0.42 -0.95 5.67
C LEU A 32 1.59 -0.56 4.76
N ALA A 33 2.51 0.24 5.30
CA ALA A 33 3.70 0.70 4.62
C ALA A 33 4.64 -0.46 4.25
N GLY A 34 4.87 -1.38 5.18
CA GLY A 34 5.64 -2.60 4.93
C GLY A 34 5.02 -3.47 3.83
N SER A 35 3.69 -3.60 3.83
CA SER A 35 2.99 -4.36 2.80
C SER A 35 3.04 -3.68 1.43
N ALA A 36 2.91 -2.35 1.37
CA ALA A 36 3.05 -1.57 0.13
C ALA A 36 4.47 -1.66 -0.47
N LEU A 37 5.50 -1.60 0.38
CA LEU A 37 6.90 -1.75 -0.01
C LEU A 37 7.23 -3.17 -0.47
N ALA A 38 6.73 -4.19 0.25
CA ALA A 38 6.87 -5.57 -0.17
C ALA A 38 6.27 -5.75 -1.56
N GLN A 39 5.06 -5.28 -1.79
CA GLN A 39 4.35 -5.43 -3.07
C GLN A 39 5.00 -4.70 -4.25
N HIS A 40 5.72 -3.60 -4.00
CA HIS A 40 6.48 -2.92 -5.05
C HIS A 40 7.49 -3.85 -5.74
N HIS A 41 8.09 -4.77 -4.99
CA HIS A 41 9.19 -5.60 -5.47
C HIS A 41 8.83 -7.08 -5.69
N THR A 42 7.58 -7.49 -5.42
CA THR A 42 7.16 -8.88 -5.55
C THR A 42 5.71 -9.02 -6.02
N SER A 43 5.46 -10.02 -6.86
CA SER A 43 4.14 -10.55 -7.25
C SER A 43 3.44 -11.31 -6.10
N LYS A 44 3.63 -10.87 -4.85
CA LYS A 44 3.03 -11.51 -3.67
C LYS A 44 1.73 -10.82 -3.30
N HIS A 45 0.73 -11.64 -3.02
CA HIS A 45 -0.62 -11.19 -2.70
C HIS A 45 -0.68 -10.41 -1.39
N THR A 46 -1.30 -9.23 -1.43
CA THR A 46 -1.76 -8.51 -0.22
C THR A 46 -2.71 -9.41 0.56
N SER A 47 -2.39 -9.68 1.82
CA SER A 47 -3.32 -10.43 2.66
C SER A 47 -4.64 -9.66 2.80
N THR A 48 -5.78 -10.36 2.79
CA THR A 48 -7.10 -9.77 3.04
C THR A 48 -7.15 -8.94 4.33
N ARG A 49 -6.32 -9.31 5.31
CA ARG A 49 -6.06 -8.53 6.53
C ARG A 49 -5.59 -7.11 6.22
N ILE A 50 -4.54 -6.96 5.41
CA ILE A 50 -4.00 -5.64 5.02
C ILE A 50 -4.99 -4.86 4.17
N GLY A 51 -5.74 -5.53 3.28
CA GLY A 51 -6.82 -4.88 2.53
C GLY A 51 -7.92 -4.30 3.44
N LYS A 52 -8.34 -5.04 4.49
CA LYS A 52 -9.30 -4.56 5.48
C LYS A 52 -8.76 -3.38 6.28
N VAL A 53 -7.49 -3.45 6.69
CA VAL A 53 -6.84 -2.35 7.40
C VAL A 53 -6.77 -1.09 6.52
N ALA A 54 -6.39 -1.23 5.25
CA ALA A 54 -6.38 -0.12 4.31
C ALA A 54 -7.77 0.49 4.14
N GLY A 55 -8.81 -0.35 4.04
CA GLY A 55 -10.20 0.11 4.02
C GLY A 55 -10.59 0.88 5.29
N HIS A 56 -10.13 0.43 6.45
CA HIS A 56 -10.36 1.11 7.73
C HIS A 56 -9.67 2.47 7.77
N VAL A 57 -8.40 2.56 7.37
CA VAL A 57 -7.64 3.82 7.30
C VAL A 57 -8.28 4.84 6.35
N LEU A 58 -8.86 4.38 5.24
CA LEU A 58 -9.61 5.26 4.33
C LEU A 58 -10.94 5.75 4.93
N GLY A 59 -11.59 4.93 5.73
CA GLY A 59 -12.84 5.29 6.42
C GLY A 59 -12.62 6.08 7.71
N ASP A 60 -11.41 6.08 8.26
CA ASP A 60 -11.10 6.74 9.51
C ASP A 60 -10.85 8.25 9.31
N PRO A 61 -11.58 9.13 10.01
CA PRO A 61 -11.44 10.59 9.88
C PRO A 61 -10.16 11.14 10.54
N HIS A 62 -9.53 10.39 11.44
CA HIS A 62 -8.28 10.76 12.13
C HIS A 62 -7.03 10.31 11.36
N ALA A 63 -7.18 9.46 10.34
CA ALA A 63 -6.10 9.02 9.49
C ALA A 63 -5.44 10.19 8.75
N CYS A 64 -4.12 10.23 8.80
CA CYS A 64 -3.32 11.21 8.09
C CYS A 64 -3.45 11.03 6.57
N ALA A 65 -3.29 12.12 5.81
CA ALA A 65 -3.36 12.09 4.35
C ALA A 65 -2.37 11.07 3.74
N GLU A 66 -1.16 10.98 4.30
CA GLU A 66 -0.12 10.03 3.89
C GLU A 66 -0.57 8.56 4.06
N ALA A 67 -1.20 8.25 5.20
CA ALA A 67 -1.71 6.91 5.49
C ALA A 67 -2.86 6.52 4.55
N ARG A 68 -3.73 7.49 4.20
CA ARG A 68 -4.79 7.29 3.21
C ARG A 68 -4.24 7.08 1.80
N GLU A 69 -3.21 7.82 1.39
CA GLU A 69 -2.53 7.59 0.11
C GLU A 69 -1.92 6.18 0.06
N LEU A 70 -1.24 5.75 1.12
CA LEU A 70 -0.71 4.39 1.24
C LEU A 70 -1.81 3.33 1.17
N ALA A 71 -2.89 3.50 1.92
CA ALA A 71 -4.04 2.61 1.92
C ALA A 71 -4.70 2.51 0.54
N GLY A 72 -4.86 3.64 -0.13
CA GLY A 72 -5.40 3.72 -1.49
C GLY A 72 -4.54 2.97 -2.49
N SER A 73 -3.22 3.12 -2.41
CA SER A 73 -2.29 2.42 -3.30
C SER A 73 -2.28 0.91 -3.06
N VAL A 74 -2.28 0.47 -1.80
CA VAL A 74 -2.36 -0.95 -1.45
C VAL A 74 -3.66 -1.58 -1.98
N LEU A 75 -4.80 -0.91 -1.84
CA LEU A 75 -6.08 -1.38 -2.37
C LEU A 75 -6.14 -1.35 -3.91
N ALA A 76 -5.52 -0.36 -4.55
CA ALA A 76 -5.41 -0.34 -6.00
C ALA A 76 -4.59 -1.55 -6.50
N GLN A 77 -3.51 -1.89 -5.81
CA GLN A 77 -2.67 -3.02 -6.19
C GLN A 77 -3.25 -4.39 -5.87
N VAL A 78 -4.05 -4.53 -4.80
CA VAL A 78 -4.84 -5.75 -4.59
C VAL A 78 -5.70 -6.02 -5.83
N ARG A 79 -6.37 -4.98 -6.35
CA ARG A 79 -7.26 -5.08 -7.51
C ARG A 79 -6.52 -5.38 -8.81
N GLU A 80 -5.36 -4.76 -9.03
CA GLU A 80 -4.55 -5.07 -10.21
C GLU A 80 -3.94 -6.48 -10.14
N HIS A 81 -3.52 -6.95 -8.96
CA HIS A 81 -3.05 -8.32 -8.77
C HIS A 81 -4.16 -9.35 -9.04
N GLU A 82 -5.39 -9.12 -8.56
CA GLU A 82 -6.52 -10.00 -8.86
C GLU A 82 -6.80 -10.07 -10.38
N ARG A 83 -6.72 -8.93 -11.08
CA ARG A 83 -6.84 -8.90 -12.54
C ARG A 83 -5.71 -9.65 -13.25
N ALA A 84 -4.46 -9.43 -12.85
CA ALA A 84 -3.30 -10.10 -13.43
C ALA A 84 -3.30 -11.62 -13.16
N SER A 85 -3.91 -12.06 -12.05
CA SER A 85 -4.12 -13.49 -11.76
C SER A 85 -5.25 -14.12 -12.57
N MET A 86 -6.17 -13.32 -13.11
CA MET A 86 -7.32 -13.77 -13.91
C MET A 86 -7.00 -13.81 -15.42
N GLU A 87 -5.89 -13.20 -15.85
CA GLU A 87 -5.39 -13.18 -17.23
C GLU A 87 -4.32 -14.28 -17.51
N ARG A 88 -4.17 -15.28 -16.63
CA ARG A 88 -3.30 -16.47 -16.84
C ARG A 88 -4.10 -17.76 -16.91
#